data_AF-A0A812X6V9-F1
#
_entry.id   AF-A0A812X6V9-F1
#
_cell.length_a   1.000
_cell.length_b   1.000
_cell.length_c   1.000
_cell.angle_alpha   90.00
_cell.angle_beta   90.00
_cell.angle_gamma   90.00
#
_symmetry.space_group_name_H-M   'P 1'
#
loop_
_entity.id
_entity.type
_entity.pdbx_description
1 polymer ?
#
loop_
_entity_poly.entity_id
_entity_poly.type
_entity_poly.pdbx_seq_one_letter_code
_entity_poly.pdbx_strand_id
1 'polypeptide(L)'
;MRKAIDGDNVRDALKNASNMICELRTSLLSPKNYFELYMQVFNEMQHLAGFFGDKGRHKKKMIDLYESVQHAGNILPRLYLLATVGAAYIKSLEAPAKEILKDVNELCKGVQHPLRGLFLRYYLSQMLKDKLPDTGSGFEGEGGDINDAFDFIFTNFQESNRLWVRIQHQGPTREKDRRERERHDLRVLVGANLVRLSQLDGMTMDFYAETALPKILDHIVSVKDVMSQQYLLESMIQVFPDEFHIRTLEQMLASYVRALPNVDMTPIMVTLCNRLANYLSEADSAKTEAAGDIFSLFRSHLQGILERALQPQQQSQGGVAVASPVPDMAPPLQVLAAFMQFTVSLYPDQVHYVDIILGSAAELLQKFKALPGCSGPISEKAADQIGELLAGPMKTLGLGVLKMEHFAGLVSFLNFEIRKQVSLSMVTAIVEVQFANSADNRRCTSVAILTPWQKTGPKVLHPHRQP
;
A
#
# COMPACT_ATOMS: atom_id res chain seq x y z
N MET A 1 37.64 -0.39 -16.71
CA MET A 1 37.41 -1.39 -15.64
C MET A 1 37.49 -2.82 -16.17
N ARG A 2 36.60 -3.24 -17.08
CA ARG A 2 36.58 -4.62 -17.63
C ARG A 2 37.95 -5.15 -18.09
N LYS A 3 38.69 -4.38 -18.90
CA LYS A 3 40.06 -4.75 -19.30
C LYS A 3 41.01 -5.04 -18.13
N ALA A 4 40.86 -4.34 -17.00
CA ALA A 4 41.68 -4.59 -15.80
C ALA A 4 41.21 -5.84 -15.04
N ILE A 5 39.90 -6.15 -15.09
CA ILE A 5 39.34 -7.40 -14.59
C ILE A 5 39.90 -8.57 -15.42
N ASP A 6 39.90 -8.47 -16.75
CA ASP A 6 40.42 -9.51 -17.65
C ASP A 6 41.92 -9.75 -17.47
N GLY A 7 42.67 -8.71 -17.12
CA GLY A 7 44.08 -8.80 -16.76
C GLY A 7 44.36 -9.12 -15.28
N ASP A 8 43.34 -9.53 -14.51
CA ASP A 8 43.38 -9.86 -13.07
C ASP A 8 44.05 -8.78 -12.19
N ASN A 9 44.01 -7.53 -12.64
CA ASN A 9 44.61 -6.39 -11.95
C ASN A 9 43.57 -5.71 -11.03
N VAL A 10 43.51 -6.20 -9.80
CA VAL A 10 42.61 -5.71 -8.75
C VAL A 10 42.74 -4.21 -8.50
N ARG A 11 43.98 -3.68 -8.46
CA ARG A 11 44.22 -2.27 -8.13
C ARG A 11 43.64 -1.35 -9.20
N ASP A 12 43.88 -1.65 -10.47
CA ASP A 12 43.38 -0.84 -11.56
C ASP A 12 41.87 -1.05 -11.77
N ALA A 13 41.35 -2.25 -11.50
CA ALA A 13 39.90 -2.49 -11.48
C ALA A 13 39.21 -1.59 -10.43
N LEU A 14 39.71 -1.58 -9.19
CA LEU A 14 39.17 -0.75 -8.09
C LEU A 14 39.30 0.75 -8.37
N LYS A 15 40.45 1.20 -8.88
CA LYS A 15 40.65 2.63 -9.23
C LYS A 15 39.66 3.09 -10.30
N ASN A 16 39.50 2.30 -11.36
CA ASN A 16 38.56 2.62 -12.44
C ASN A 16 37.10 2.53 -11.98
N ALA A 17 36.75 1.54 -11.14
CA ALA A 17 35.42 1.43 -10.54
C ALA A 17 35.11 2.65 -9.66
N SER A 18 36.07 3.06 -8.81
CA SER A 18 35.91 4.25 -7.96
C SER A 18 35.69 5.51 -8.79
N ASN A 19 36.40 5.68 -9.91
CA ASN A 19 36.21 6.82 -10.81
C ASN A 19 34.83 6.80 -11.49
N MET A 20 34.36 5.63 -11.92
CA MET A 20 33.03 5.47 -12.49
C MET A 20 31.93 5.80 -11.46
N ILE A 21 32.05 5.30 -10.22
CA ILE A 21 31.07 5.59 -9.16
C ILE A 21 31.10 7.06 -8.73
N CYS A 22 32.22 7.77 -8.92
CA CYS A 22 32.29 9.21 -8.63
C CYS A 22 31.25 10.01 -9.43
N GLU A 23 30.82 9.55 -10.62
CA GLU A 23 29.77 10.20 -11.41
C GLU A 23 28.41 10.21 -10.68
N LEU A 24 28.14 9.21 -9.84
CA LEU A 24 26.92 9.16 -9.00
C LEU A 24 26.88 10.25 -7.91
N ARG A 25 27.96 11.02 -7.74
CA ARG A 25 28.02 12.17 -6.83
C ARG A 25 27.39 13.44 -7.42
N THR A 26 26.89 13.41 -8.65
CA THR A 26 26.18 14.57 -9.21
C THR A 26 24.89 14.88 -8.44
N SER A 27 24.53 16.16 -8.38
CA SER A 27 23.21 16.64 -7.90
C SER A 27 22.42 17.37 -8.99
N LEU A 28 22.94 17.41 -10.22
CA LEU A 28 22.36 18.18 -11.32
C LEU A 28 21.29 17.40 -12.09
N LEU A 29 21.19 16.09 -11.85
CA LEU A 29 20.28 15.20 -12.56
C LEU A 29 18.93 15.12 -11.86
N SER A 30 17.86 15.04 -12.66
CA SER A 30 16.55 14.62 -12.17
C SER A 30 16.59 13.17 -11.67
N PRO A 31 15.65 12.73 -10.81
CA PRO A 31 15.61 11.35 -10.34
C PRO A 31 15.56 10.30 -11.45
N LYS A 32 14.90 10.60 -12.57
CA LYS A 32 14.82 9.71 -13.74
C LYS A 32 16.18 9.55 -14.43
N ASN A 33 16.86 10.66 -14.73
CA ASN A 33 18.18 10.62 -15.36
C ASN A 33 19.23 10.02 -14.41
N TYR A 34 19.08 10.26 -13.09
CA TYR A 34 19.92 9.62 -12.09
C TYR A 34 19.69 8.11 -12.04
N PHE A 35 18.45 7.64 -12.17
CA PHE A 35 18.13 6.22 -12.28
C PHE A 35 18.80 5.56 -13.49
N GLU A 36 18.77 6.21 -14.66
CA GLU A 36 19.43 5.70 -15.87
C GLU A 36 20.96 5.58 -15.68
N LEU A 37 21.59 6.63 -15.15
CA LEU A 37 23.02 6.60 -14.81
C LEU A 37 23.33 5.51 -13.78
N TYR A 38 22.50 5.40 -12.74
CA TYR A 38 22.59 4.36 -11.72
C TYR A 38 22.53 2.96 -12.34
N MET A 39 21.62 2.70 -13.28
CA MET A 39 21.50 1.39 -13.92
C MET A 39 22.73 1.03 -14.76
N GLN A 40 23.35 2.01 -15.43
CA GLN A 40 24.61 1.78 -16.14
C GLN A 40 25.74 1.40 -15.18
N VAL A 41 25.90 2.16 -14.09
CA VAL A 41 26.90 1.86 -13.05
C VAL A 41 26.61 0.52 -12.38
N PHE A 42 25.34 0.22 -12.09
CA PHE A 42 24.89 -1.04 -11.48
C PHE A 42 25.33 -2.26 -12.30
N ASN A 43 25.10 -2.22 -13.62
CA ASN A 43 25.46 -3.30 -14.54
C ASN A 43 26.98 -3.51 -14.58
N GLU A 44 27.76 -2.43 -14.64
CA GLU A 44 29.22 -2.54 -14.59
C GLU A 44 29.71 -3.12 -13.25
N MET A 45 29.09 -2.70 -12.14
CA MET A 45 29.41 -3.22 -10.81
C MET A 45 29.09 -4.72 -10.66
N GLN A 46 28.12 -5.28 -11.39
CA GLN A 46 27.88 -6.72 -11.41
C GLN A 46 29.09 -7.50 -11.94
N HIS A 47 29.78 -6.98 -12.96
CA HIS A 47 31.00 -7.60 -13.48
C HIS A 47 32.13 -7.59 -12.44
N LEU A 48 32.23 -6.50 -11.67
CA LEU A 48 33.20 -6.40 -10.58
C LEU A 48 32.85 -7.36 -9.42
N ALA A 49 31.57 -7.50 -9.08
CA ALA A 49 31.12 -8.47 -8.08
C ALA A 49 31.44 -9.90 -8.49
N GLY A 50 31.23 -10.25 -9.78
CA GLY A 50 31.61 -11.55 -10.33
C GLY A 50 33.11 -11.82 -10.22
N PHE A 51 33.95 -10.81 -10.45
CA PHE A 51 35.40 -10.91 -10.30
C PHE A 51 35.83 -11.16 -8.84
N PHE A 52 35.21 -10.48 -7.87
CA PHE A 52 35.51 -10.75 -6.45
C PHE A 52 34.96 -12.07 -5.94
N GLY A 53 33.93 -12.62 -6.60
CA GLY A 53 33.43 -13.95 -6.29
C GLY A 53 34.39 -15.09 -6.67
N ASP A 54 35.35 -14.84 -7.55
CA ASP A 54 36.30 -15.84 -8.03
C ASP A 54 37.67 -15.73 -7.33
N LYS A 55 37.86 -16.54 -6.29
CA LYS A 55 39.10 -16.58 -5.48
C LYS A 55 40.36 -16.82 -6.32
N GLY A 56 40.25 -17.50 -7.46
CA GLY A 56 41.39 -17.82 -8.33
C GLY A 56 41.97 -16.59 -9.03
N ARG A 57 41.16 -15.55 -9.23
CA ARG A 57 41.52 -14.39 -10.05
C ARG A 57 42.16 -13.26 -9.25
N HIS A 58 41.58 -12.90 -8.10
CA HIS A 58 42.09 -11.76 -7.32
C HIS A 58 43.25 -12.12 -6.38
N LYS A 59 43.44 -13.40 -6.04
CA LYS A 59 44.58 -13.94 -5.25
C LYS A 59 44.89 -13.21 -3.92
N LYS A 60 43.89 -12.53 -3.36
CA LYS A 60 43.97 -11.78 -2.09
C LYS A 60 42.98 -12.35 -1.08
N LYS A 61 43.30 -12.24 0.21
CA LYS A 61 42.34 -12.55 1.26
C LYS A 61 41.21 -11.52 1.23
N MET A 62 40.00 -11.94 1.62
CA MET A 62 38.85 -11.06 1.50
C MET A 62 38.87 -9.93 2.54
N ILE A 63 39.45 -10.19 3.72
CA ILE A 63 39.68 -9.16 4.75
C ILE A 63 40.54 -8.00 4.22
N ASP A 64 41.64 -8.30 3.53
CA ASP A 64 42.54 -7.30 2.96
C ASP A 64 41.85 -6.49 1.85
N LEU A 65 40.95 -7.13 1.08
CA LEU A 65 40.14 -6.44 0.08
C LEU A 65 39.10 -5.53 0.73
N TYR A 66 38.45 -6.00 1.79
CA TYR A 66 37.45 -5.25 2.55
C TYR A 66 38.07 -4.00 3.20
N GLU A 67 39.29 -4.09 3.72
CA GLU A 67 40.05 -2.93 4.21
C GLU A 67 40.51 -2.03 3.05
N SER A 68 41.04 -2.61 1.97
CA SER A 68 41.59 -1.85 0.85
C SER A 68 40.57 -0.93 0.18
N VAL A 69 39.29 -1.34 0.08
CA VAL A 69 38.25 -0.49 -0.52
C VAL A 69 37.86 0.69 0.38
N GLN A 70 38.11 0.60 1.69
CA GLN A 70 37.84 1.69 2.63
C GLN A 70 38.80 2.87 2.46
N HIS A 71 39.97 2.67 1.85
CA HIS A 71 40.89 3.77 1.53
C HIS A 71 40.40 4.70 0.41
N ALA A 72 39.30 4.37 -0.28
CA ALA A 72 38.71 5.27 -1.27
C ALA A 72 38.32 6.61 -0.61
N GLY A 73 38.88 7.73 -1.09
CA GLY A 73 38.74 9.04 -0.43
C GLY A 73 37.30 9.56 -0.35
N ASN A 74 36.48 9.28 -1.38
CA ASN A 74 35.08 9.71 -1.43
C ASN A 74 34.15 8.64 -0.82
N ILE A 75 33.25 9.07 0.06
CA ILE A 75 32.32 8.17 0.78
C ILE A 75 31.42 7.36 -0.15
N LEU A 76 30.92 7.94 -1.24
CA LEU A 76 29.98 7.25 -2.13
C LEU A 76 30.67 6.07 -2.87
N PRO A 77 31.77 6.28 -3.64
CA PRO A 77 32.55 5.16 -4.18
C PRO A 77 32.95 4.12 -3.13
N ARG A 78 33.38 4.58 -1.95
CA ARG A 78 33.77 3.70 -0.84
C ARG A 78 32.65 2.73 -0.49
N LEU A 79 31.44 3.20 -0.27
CA LEU A 79 30.32 2.36 0.19
C LEU A 79 29.78 1.42 -0.90
N TYR A 80 29.78 1.84 -2.17
CA TYR A 80 29.43 0.93 -3.28
C TYR A 80 30.45 -0.21 -3.42
N LEU A 81 31.76 0.11 -3.35
CA LEU A 81 32.81 -0.90 -3.37
C LEU A 81 32.74 -1.80 -2.13
N LEU A 82 32.51 -1.22 -0.95
CA LEU A 82 32.37 -1.95 0.31
C LEU A 82 31.19 -2.93 0.27
N ALA A 83 30.02 -2.52 -0.22
CA ALA A 83 28.88 -3.41 -0.38
C ALA A 83 29.18 -4.57 -1.36
N THR A 84 29.95 -4.30 -2.42
CA THR A 84 30.33 -5.32 -3.42
C THR A 84 31.30 -6.34 -2.85
N VAL A 85 32.34 -5.88 -2.15
CA VAL A 85 33.31 -6.76 -1.49
C VAL A 85 32.68 -7.48 -0.30
N GLY A 86 31.83 -6.80 0.48
CA GLY A 86 31.08 -7.38 1.58
C GLY A 86 30.20 -8.55 1.13
N ALA A 87 29.51 -8.43 -0.01
CA ALA A 87 28.75 -9.54 -0.59
C ALA A 87 29.65 -10.74 -0.96
N ALA A 88 30.85 -10.49 -1.50
CA ALA A 88 31.83 -11.55 -1.78
C ALA A 88 32.41 -12.15 -0.49
N TYR A 89 32.53 -11.36 0.58
CA TYR A 89 33.07 -11.76 1.87
C TYR A 89 32.13 -12.66 2.67
N ILE A 90 30.83 -12.36 2.64
CA ILE A 90 29.84 -13.26 3.20
C ILE A 90 29.85 -14.60 2.43
N LYS A 91 29.88 -14.54 1.09
CA LYS A 91 29.91 -15.74 0.24
C LYS A 91 31.17 -16.59 0.44
N SER A 92 32.29 -15.98 0.82
CA SER A 92 33.54 -16.72 1.05
C SER A 92 33.58 -17.48 2.37
N LEU A 93 32.58 -17.28 3.25
CA LEU A 93 32.46 -17.84 4.61
C LEU A 93 33.67 -17.56 5.50
N GLU A 94 34.45 -16.52 5.19
CA GLU A 94 35.63 -16.12 5.98
C GLU A 94 35.25 -15.27 7.20
N ALA A 95 34.03 -14.72 7.24
CA ALA A 95 33.49 -13.97 8.37
C ALA A 95 31.96 -14.18 8.47
N PRO A 96 31.39 -14.06 9.68
CA PRO A 96 29.96 -14.28 9.90
C PRO A 96 29.13 -13.19 9.19
N ALA A 97 28.04 -13.61 8.53
CA ALA A 97 27.22 -12.72 7.72
C ALA A 97 26.67 -11.53 8.52
N LYS A 98 26.17 -11.77 9.74
CA LYS A 98 25.59 -10.76 10.64
C LYS A 98 26.53 -9.59 10.92
N GLU A 99 27.83 -9.84 11.06
CA GLU A 99 28.80 -8.79 11.37
C GLU A 99 29.01 -7.88 10.17
N ILE A 100 29.17 -8.46 8.97
CA ILE A 100 29.34 -7.71 7.73
C ILE A 100 28.05 -6.95 7.40
N LEU A 101 26.89 -7.60 7.52
CA LEU A 101 25.59 -6.97 7.28
C LEU A 101 25.37 -5.77 8.19
N LYS A 102 25.67 -5.92 9.49
CA LYS A 102 25.57 -4.83 10.46
C LYS A 102 26.55 -3.70 10.16
N ASP A 103 27.82 -4.01 9.92
CA ASP A 103 28.86 -3.02 9.62
C ASP A 103 28.52 -2.19 8.38
N VAL A 104 28.22 -2.84 7.25
CA VAL A 104 27.91 -2.14 5.99
C VAL A 104 26.64 -1.28 6.14
N ASN A 105 25.62 -1.75 6.86
CA ASN A 105 24.39 -0.99 7.07
C ASN A 105 24.60 0.25 7.95
N GLU A 106 25.42 0.14 9.00
CA GLU A 106 25.82 1.27 9.84
C GLU A 106 26.65 2.29 9.05
N LEU A 107 27.63 1.84 8.26
CA LEU A 107 28.45 2.72 7.42
C LEU A 107 27.62 3.43 6.33
N CYS A 108 26.57 2.78 5.80
CA CYS A 108 25.63 3.40 4.85
C CYS A 108 24.86 4.58 5.45
N LYS A 109 24.73 4.68 6.79
CA LYS A 109 24.18 5.88 7.46
C LYS A 109 25.05 7.12 7.24
N GLY A 110 26.29 6.99 6.78
CA GLY A 110 27.12 8.13 6.42
C GLY A 110 26.58 8.95 5.23
N VAL A 111 25.73 8.37 4.36
CA VAL A 111 25.18 9.07 3.19
C VAL A 111 23.78 9.61 3.48
N GLN A 112 23.73 10.87 3.91
CA GLN A 112 22.49 11.56 4.27
C GLN A 112 21.81 12.30 3.10
N HIS A 113 22.42 12.32 1.91
CA HIS A 113 21.80 12.91 0.72
C HIS A 113 20.66 11.97 0.23
N PRO A 114 19.40 12.41 0.15
CA PRO A 114 18.26 11.53 -0.11
C PRO A 114 18.36 10.67 -1.37
N LEU A 115 18.60 11.30 -2.53
CA LEU A 115 18.67 10.57 -3.80
C LEU A 115 19.79 9.53 -3.79
N ARG A 116 21.04 9.98 -3.54
CA ARG A 116 22.23 9.13 -3.51
C ARG A 116 22.14 8.02 -2.46
N GLY A 117 21.58 8.32 -1.28
CA GLY A 117 21.42 7.37 -0.19
C GLY A 117 20.35 6.33 -0.49
N LEU A 118 19.22 6.70 -1.09
CA LEU A 118 18.18 5.76 -1.53
C LEU A 118 18.74 4.76 -2.55
N PHE A 119 19.47 5.25 -3.56
CA PHE A 119 20.09 4.39 -4.56
C PHE A 119 21.20 3.49 -3.99
N LEU A 120 22.03 4.01 -3.07
CA LEU A 120 23.03 3.20 -2.37
C LEU A 120 22.38 2.09 -1.53
N ARG A 121 21.28 2.39 -0.83
CA ARG A 121 20.54 1.42 -0.01
C ARG A 121 19.82 0.39 -0.86
N TYR A 122 19.30 0.80 -2.01
CA TYR A 122 18.74 -0.11 -3.00
C TYR A 122 19.84 -1.03 -3.58
N TYR A 123 21.01 -0.48 -3.91
CA TYR A 123 22.19 -1.26 -4.33
C TYR A 123 22.59 -2.30 -3.29
N LEU A 124 22.68 -1.87 -2.02
CA LEU A 124 23.03 -2.72 -0.89
C LEU A 124 22.08 -3.92 -0.78
N SER A 125 20.77 -3.66 -0.82
CA SER A 125 19.74 -4.71 -0.78
C SER A 125 19.88 -5.68 -1.95
N GLN A 126 20.14 -5.19 -3.17
CA GLN A 126 20.33 -6.05 -4.33
C GLN A 126 21.59 -6.91 -4.27
N MET A 127 22.69 -6.41 -3.69
CA MET A 127 23.96 -7.16 -3.63
C MET A 127 23.93 -8.27 -2.58
N LEU A 128 23.14 -8.08 -1.53
CA LEU A 128 23.11 -8.95 -0.35
C LEU A 128 21.88 -9.86 -0.28
N LYS A 129 20.91 -9.73 -1.19
CA LYS A 129 19.62 -10.47 -1.15
C LYS A 129 19.75 -11.99 -1.04
N ASP A 130 20.77 -12.58 -1.64
CA ASP A 130 21.07 -14.02 -1.66
C ASP A 130 22.16 -14.41 -0.65
N LYS A 131 22.53 -13.51 0.27
CA LYS A 131 23.55 -13.70 1.31
C LYS A 131 23.04 -13.36 2.71
N LEU A 132 21.72 -13.35 2.89
CA LEU A 132 21.10 -13.14 4.19
C LEU A 132 21.12 -14.45 5.01
N PRO A 133 21.32 -14.39 6.33
CA PRO A 133 21.20 -15.54 7.22
C PRO A 133 19.72 -15.90 7.43
N ASP A 134 19.08 -16.38 6.37
CA ASP A 134 17.68 -16.82 6.37
C ASP A 134 17.57 -18.30 6.78
N THR A 135 16.38 -18.74 7.18
CA THR A 135 16.11 -20.13 7.55
C THR A 135 16.38 -21.07 6.37
N GLY A 136 17.23 -22.08 6.56
CA GLY A 136 17.66 -23.00 5.52
C GLY A 136 18.75 -22.46 4.59
N SER A 137 19.24 -21.24 4.82
CA SER A 137 20.38 -20.69 4.06
C SER A 137 21.71 -21.27 4.53
N GLY A 138 22.71 -21.30 3.65
CA GLY A 138 24.08 -21.69 4.01
C GLY A 138 24.80 -20.71 4.94
N PHE A 139 24.14 -19.62 5.33
CA PHE A 139 24.66 -18.59 6.23
C PHE A 139 23.99 -18.62 7.61
N GLU A 140 23.00 -19.50 7.82
CA GLU A 140 22.34 -19.74 9.10
C GLU A 140 23.31 -20.43 10.09
N GLY A 141 23.23 -20.06 11.37
CA GLY A 141 24.05 -20.60 12.44
C GLY A 141 25.13 -19.62 12.91
N GLU A 142 26.41 -19.93 12.69
CA GLU A 142 27.50 -19.02 13.09
C GLU A 142 27.41 -17.66 12.38
N GLY A 143 26.87 -17.64 11.15
CA GLY A 143 26.68 -16.45 10.34
C GLY A 143 25.53 -15.54 10.78
N GLY A 144 24.60 -16.02 11.60
CA GLY A 144 23.42 -15.27 12.06
C GLY A 144 22.13 -16.08 11.93
N ASP A 145 21.01 -15.42 12.22
CA ASP A 145 19.66 -15.98 12.14
C ASP A 145 18.67 -15.07 11.40
N ILE A 146 17.41 -15.50 11.34
CA ILE A 146 16.31 -14.73 10.75
C ILE A 146 16.14 -13.34 11.39
N ASN A 147 16.45 -13.18 12.68
CA ASN A 147 16.37 -11.88 13.35
C ASN A 147 17.43 -10.93 12.80
N ASP A 148 18.66 -11.41 12.59
CA ASP A 148 19.73 -10.62 11.97
C ASP A 148 19.37 -10.20 10.53
N ALA A 149 18.79 -11.13 9.75
CA ALA A 149 18.31 -10.83 8.40
C ALA A 149 17.17 -9.79 8.40
N PHE A 150 16.19 -9.97 9.29
CA PHE A 150 15.09 -9.04 9.48
C PHE A 150 15.59 -7.66 9.90
N ASP A 151 16.43 -7.57 10.94
CA ASP A 151 16.92 -6.30 11.47
C ASP A 151 17.81 -5.56 10.44
N PHE A 152 18.56 -6.29 9.60
CA PHE A 152 19.30 -5.71 8.49
C PHE A 152 18.36 -5.04 7.48
N ILE A 153 17.36 -5.77 6.96
CA ILE A 153 16.42 -5.23 5.98
C ILE A 153 15.56 -4.12 6.60
N PHE A 154 15.12 -4.30 7.85
CA PHE A 154 14.30 -3.35 8.57
C PHE A 154 15.05 -2.04 8.84
N THR A 155 16.31 -2.09 9.25
CA THR A 155 17.15 -0.89 9.38
C THR A 155 17.31 -0.20 8.02
N ASN A 156 17.51 -0.97 6.94
CA ASN A 156 17.60 -0.40 5.59
C ASN A 156 16.28 0.27 5.16
N PHE A 157 15.15 -0.33 5.50
CA PHE A 157 13.81 0.23 5.29
C PHE A 157 13.63 1.54 6.06
N GLN A 158 13.94 1.57 7.36
CA GLN A 158 13.80 2.76 8.20
C GLN A 158 14.62 3.94 7.65
N GLU A 159 15.87 3.69 7.31
CA GLU A 159 16.77 4.71 6.79
C GLU A 159 16.36 5.16 5.37
N SER A 160 15.91 4.24 4.51
CA SER A 160 15.37 4.58 3.20
C SER A 160 14.12 5.46 3.32
N ASN A 161 13.21 5.12 4.24
CA ASN A 161 12.01 5.92 4.49
C ASN A 161 12.37 7.31 5.04
N ARG A 162 13.33 7.40 5.98
CA ARG A 162 13.84 8.68 6.50
C ARG A 162 14.41 9.57 5.39
N LEU A 163 15.21 9.01 4.49
CA LEU A 163 15.75 9.72 3.33
C LEU A 163 14.64 10.18 2.38
N TRP A 164 13.67 9.32 2.10
CA TRP A 164 12.56 9.62 1.22
C TRP A 164 11.65 10.73 1.76
N VAL A 165 11.35 10.72 3.07
CA VAL A 165 10.60 11.80 3.74
C VAL A 165 11.41 13.10 3.75
N ARG A 166 12.74 13.02 3.88
CA ARG A 166 13.62 14.19 3.83
C ARG A 166 13.51 14.93 2.50
N ILE A 167 13.26 14.25 1.38
CA ILE A 167 13.06 14.88 0.07
C ILE A 167 11.98 15.96 0.14
N GLN A 168 10.89 15.75 0.90
CA GLN A 168 9.79 16.72 1.02
C GLN A 168 10.28 18.12 1.44
N HIS A 169 11.28 18.15 2.32
CA HIS A 169 11.79 19.35 2.97
C HIS A 169 13.03 19.93 2.30
N GLN A 170 13.50 19.34 1.18
CA GLN A 170 14.66 19.85 0.47
C GLN A 170 14.30 20.97 -0.50
N GLY A 171 15.05 22.07 -0.46
CA GLY A 171 14.93 23.16 -1.43
C GLY A 171 13.73 24.09 -1.22
N PRO A 172 13.50 25.03 -2.15
CA PRO A 172 12.51 26.10 -1.98
C PRO A 172 11.06 25.58 -1.97
N THR A 173 10.17 26.23 -1.21
CA THR A 173 8.74 25.87 -1.12
C THR A 173 8.03 25.89 -2.48
N ARG A 174 8.44 26.76 -3.41
CA ARG A 174 7.87 26.83 -4.77
C ARG A 174 7.99 25.52 -5.57
N GLU A 175 8.96 24.68 -5.24
CA GLU A 175 9.21 23.42 -5.96
C GLU A 175 8.53 22.20 -5.29
N LYS A 176 7.63 22.43 -4.32
CA LYS A 176 6.95 21.37 -3.56
C LYS A 176 6.28 20.34 -4.48
N ASP A 177 5.49 20.78 -5.45
CA ASP A 177 4.77 19.87 -6.36
C ASP A 177 5.72 19.04 -7.22
N ARG A 178 6.86 19.61 -7.62
CA ARG A 178 7.91 18.88 -8.35
C ARG A 178 8.48 17.77 -7.45
N ARG A 179 8.76 18.08 -6.18
CA ARG A 179 9.27 17.11 -5.22
C ARG A 179 8.27 16.01 -4.90
N GLU A 180 6.99 16.33 -4.80
CA GLU A 180 5.96 15.29 -4.57
C GLU A 180 5.89 14.30 -5.74
N ARG A 181 6.00 14.77 -6.99
CA ARG A 181 6.11 13.88 -8.17
C ARG A 181 7.40 13.04 -8.14
N GLU A 182 8.53 13.67 -7.85
CA GLU A 182 9.82 12.96 -7.72
C GLU A 182 9.80 11.91 -6.60
N ARG A 183 9.18 12.23 -5.46
CA ARG A 183 8.96 11.30 -4.35
C ARG A 183 8.06 10.15 -4.77
N HIS A 184 7.03 10.41 -5.56
CA HIS A 184 6.12 9.39 -6.07
C HIS A 184 6.86 8.38 -6.94
N ASP A 185 7.73 8.84 -7.83
CA ASP A 185 8.55 7.95 -8.67
C ASP A 185 9.54 7.11 -7.83
N LEU A 186 10.11 7.69 -6.77
CA LEU A 186 11.11 7.03 -5.92
C LEU A 186 10.53 6.09 -4.85
N ARG A 187 9.22 6.09 -4.62
CA ARG A 187 8.57 5.28 -3.56
C ARG A 187 8.87 3.78 -3.69
N VAL A 188 9.03 3.30 -4.92
CA VAL A 188 9.34 1.90 -5.23
C VAL A 188 10.66 1.44 -4.61
N LEU A 189 11.64 2.32 -4.46
CA LEU A 189 12.92 2.00 -3.82
C LEU A 189 12.76 1.72 -2.32
N VAL A 190 11.82 2.39 -1.66
CA VAL A 190 11.50 2.15 -0.25
C VAL A 190 10.69 0.86 -0.12
N GLY A 191 9.66 0.69 -0.96
CA GLY A 191 8.78 -0.50 -0.97
C GLY A 191 9.52 -1.80 -1.30
N ALA A 192 10.60 -1.75 -2.07
CA ALA A 192 11.44 -2.91 -2.35
C ALA A 192 11.99 -3.60 -1.08
N ASN A 193 12.15 -2.86 0.03
CA ASN A 193 12.54 -3.48 1.30
C ASN A 193 11.41 -4.34 1.90
N LEU A 194 10.15 -3.90 1.78
CA LEU A 194 9.00 -4.72 2.23
C LEU A 194 8.90 -5.99 1.39
N VAL A 195 9.08 -5.88 0.07
CA VAL A 195 9.14 -7.04 -0.83
C VAL A 195 10.26 -8.00 -0.41
N ARG A 196 11.41 -7.47 0.01
CA ARG A 196 12.52 -8.31 0.47
C ARG A 196 12.22 -9.00 1.79
N LEU A 197 11.49 -8.36 2.70
CA LEU A 197 11.03 -8.97 3.95
C LEU A 197 10.05 -10.13 3.69
N SER A 198 9.11 -9.98 2.75
CA SER A 198 8.15 -11.05 2.43
C SER A 198 8.77 -12.24 1.68
N GLN A 199 9.97 -12.05 1.12
CA GLN A 199 10.74 -13.09 0.43
C GLN A 199 11.70 -13.85 1.37
N LEU A 200 11.65 -13.60 2.68
CA LEU A 200 12.41 -14.39 3.65
C LEU A 200 11.67 -15.70 3.92
N ASP A 201 12.35 -16.83 3.79
CA ASP A 201 11.77 -18.15 4.06
C ASP A 201 11.47 -18.33 5.56
N GLY A 202 12.27 -17.69 6.43
CA GLY A 202 12.03 -17.63 7.87
C GLY A 202 10.88 -16.69 8.29
N MET A 203 10.24 -15.96 7.36
CA MET A 203 9.06 -15.14 7.63
C MET A 203 7.81 -16.02 7.80
N THR A 204 7.76 -16.74 8.92
CA THR A 204 6.59 -17.53 9.31
C THR A 204 5.44 -16.63 9.78
N MET A 205 4.22 -17.17 9.82
CA MET A 205 3.04 -16.43 10.31
C MET A 205 3.24 -15.93 11.74
N ASP A 206 3.83 -16.74 12.63
CA ASP A 206 4.06 -16.37 14.02
C ASP A 206 5.14 -15.28 14.13
N PHE A 207 6.26 -15.43 13.41
CA PHE A 207 7.29 -14.39 13.37
C PHE A 207 6.74 -13.06 12.83
N TYR A 208 5.90 -13.14 11.80
CA TYR A 208 5.24 -11.97 11.25
C TYR A 208 4.32 -11.29 12.27
N ALA A 209 3.42 -12.05 12.91
CA ALA A 209 2.40 -11.54 13.82
C ALA A 209 2.98 -10.99 15.13
N GLU A 210 4.04 -11.61 15.66
CA GLU A 210 4.61 -11.26 16.97
C GLU A 210 5.77 -10.27 16.87
N THR A 211 6.57 -10.33 15.80
CA THR A 211 7.83 -9.56 15.70
C THR A 211 7.85 -8.58 14.54
N ALA A 212 7.62 -9.05 13.31
CA ALA A 212 7.83 -8.21 12.13
C ALA A 212 6.76 -7.11 12.00
N LEU A 213 5.48 -7.49 12.09
CA LEU A 213 4.37 -6.58 11.87
C LEU A 213 4.32 -5.44 12.88
N PRO A 214 4.43 -5.67 14.21
CA PRO A 214 4.44 -4.57 15.18
C PRO A 214 5.56 -3.56 14.92
N LYS A 215 6.79 -4.04 14.65
CA LYS A 215 7.94 -3.18 14.32
C LYS A 215 7.69 -2.34 13.07
N ILE A 216 7.13 -2.94 12.00
CA ILE A 216 6.84 -2.24 10.75
C ILE A 216 5.73 -1.19 10.94
N LEU A 217 4.61 -1.56 11.57
CA LEU A 217 3.48 -0.66 11.80
C LEU A 217 3.87 0.52 12.69
N ASP A 218 4.60 0.29 13.79
CA ASP A 218 5.07 1.36 14.67
C ASP A 218 6.03 2.31 13.94
N HIS A 219 6.90 1.77 13.06
CA HIS A 219 7.72 2.63 12.22
C HIS A 219 6.87 3.51 11.28
N ILE A 220 5.89 2.93 10.59
CA ILE A 220 5.05 3.68 9.64
C ILE A 220 4.25 4.77 10.36
N VAL A 221 3.59 4.41 11.46
CA VAL A 221 2.75 5.35 12.23
C VAL A 221 3.60 6.44 12.90
N SER A 222 4.82 6.14 13.33
CA SER A 222 5.71 7.15 13.93
C SER A 222 6.21 8.20 12.94
N VAL A 223 6.21 7.89 11.64
CA VAL A 223 6.68 8.81 10.59
C VAL A 223 5.61 9.86 10.28
N LYS A 224 5.92 11.13 10.54
CA LYS A 224 4.99 12.26 10.35
C LYS A 224 4.91 12.74 8.89
N ASP A 225 4.69 11.84 7.95
CA ASP A 225 4.54 12.16 6.52
C ASP A 225 3.39 11.38 5.89
N VAL A 226 2.43 12.10 5.33
CA VAL A 226 1.16 11.57 4.79
C VAL A 226 1.40 10.62 3.63
N MET A 227 2.23 11.04 2.67
CA MET A 227 2.53 10.26 1.46
C MET A 227 3.21 8.94 1.81
N SER A 228 4.14 8.98 2.77
CA SER A 228 4.84 7.79 3.25
C SER A 228 3.92 6.81 3.93
N GLN A 229 3.10 7.27 4.87
CA GLN A 229 2.11 6.42 5.54
C GLN A 229 1.15 5.78 4.53
N GLN A 230 0.58 6.57 3.62
CA GLN A 230 -0.38 6.07 2.63
C GLN A 230 0.22 4.94 1.78
N TYR A 231 1.37 5.21 1.16
CA TYR A 231 2.03 4.25 0.29
C TYR A 231 2.50 2.99 1.03
N LEU A 232 3.07 3.14 2.23
CA LEU A 232 3.63 2.00 2.96
C LEU A 232 2.55 1.07 3.50
N LEU A 233 1.44 1.60 4.00
CA LEU A 233 0.31 0.78 4.44
C LEU A 233 -0.32 0.02 3.26
N GLU A 234 -0.50 0.68 2.12
CA GLU A 234 -0.99 0.02 0.90
C GLU A 234 0.00 -1.05 0.39
N SER A 235 1.30 -0.72 0.37
CA SER A 235 2.35 -1.64 -0.05
C SER A 235 2.45 -2.86 0.87
N MET A 236 2.22 -2.72 2.17
CA MET A 236 2.17 -3.88 3.09
C MET A 236 1.04 -4.83 2.72
N ILE A 237 -0.16 -4.29 2.44
CA ILE A 237 -1.30 -5.10 2.01
C ILE A 237 -0.95 -5.85 0.73
N GLN A 238 -0.29 -5.22 -0.24
CA GLN A 238 0.06 -5.84 -1.53
C GLN A 238 1.18 -6.88 -1.45
N VAL A 239 2.14 -6.69 -0.55
CA VAL A 239 3.38 -7.48 -0.53
C VAL A 239 3.27 -8.76 0.29
N PHE A 240 2.59 -8.73 1.44
CA PHE A 240 2.47 -9.91 2.30
C PHE A 240 1.32 -10.83 1.88
N PRO A 241 1.38 -12.15 2.14
CA PRO A 241 0.32 -13.11 1.84
C PRO A 241 -0.99 -12.85 2.60
N ASP A 242 -2.10 -13.36 2.07
CA ASP A 242 -3.44 -13.19 2.63
C ASP A 242 -3.65 -13.90 3.96
N GLU A 243 -3.00 -15.05 4.15
CA GLU A 243 -3.01 -15.78 5.42
C GLU A 243 -2.51 -14.91 6.58
N PHE A 244 -1.48 -14.10 6.32
CA PHE A 244 -0.90 -13.22 7.33
C PHE A 244 -1.88 -12.10 7.66
N HIS A 245 -2.49 -11.50 6.63
CA HIS A 245 -3.46 -10.42 6.79
C HIS A 245 -4.67 -10.83 7.63
N ILE A 246 -5.18 -12.06 7.45
CA ILE A 246 -6.30 -12.58 8.24
C ILE A 246 -5.89 -12.71 9.71
N ARG A 247 -4.74 -13.33 9.98
CA ARG A 247 -4.25 -13.57 11.35
C ARG A 247 -3.96 -12.28 12.11
N THR A 248 -3.55 -11.23 11.40
CA THR A 248 -3.11 -9.96 12.00
C THR A 248 -4.03 -8.77 11.72
N LEU A 249 -5.26 -9.03 11.24
CA LEU A 249 -6.20 -8.01 10.82
C LEU A 249 -6.46 -6.96 11.90
N GLU A 250 -6.69 -7.40 13.14
CA GLU A 250 -6.92 -6.52 14.28
C GLU A 250 -5.74 -5.56 14.52
N GLN A 251 -4.50 -6.06 14.48
CA GLN A 251 -3.30 -5.23 14.67
C GLN A 251 -3.15 -4.18 13.56
N MET A 252 -3.46 -4.55 12.31
CA MET A 252 -3.41 -3.64 11.16
C MET A 252 -4.49 -2.55 11.26
N LEU A 253 -5.74 -2.94 11.49
CA LEU A 253 -6.87 -2.00 11.60
C LEU A 253 -6.69 -1.04 12.79
N ALA A 254 -6.23 -1.53 13.94
CA ALA A 254 -5.88 -0.69 15.09
C ALA A 254 -4.80 0.34 14.74
N SER A 255 -3.81 -0.04 13.93
CA SER A 255 -2.75 0.86 13.48
C SER A 255 -3.24 1.90 12.46
N TYR A 256 -4.21 1.56 11.61
CA TYR A 256 -4.80 2.50 10.65
C TYR A 256 -5.53 3.65 11.35
N VAL A 257 -6.21 3.37 12.47
CA VAL A 257 -6.85 4.41 13.29
C VAL A 257 -5.81 5.40 13.85
N ARG A 258 -4.58 4.95 14.14
CA ARG A 258 -3.48 5.77 14.67
C ARG A 258 -2.73 6.60 13.62
N ALA A 259 -2.93 6.36 12.33
CA ALA A 259 -2.24 7.08 11.26
C ALA A 259 -2.62 8.58 11.24
N LEU A 260 -1.84 9.41 10.54
CA LEU A 260 -2.07 10.86 10.44
C LEU A 260 -3.41 11.19 9.76
N PRO A 261 -4.23 12.14 10.25
CA PRO A 261 -5.60 12.41 9.79
C PRO A 261 -5.75 12.63 8.28
N ASN A 262 -4.73 13.24 7.66
CA ASN A 262 -4.73 13.58 6.23
C ASN A 262 -4.36 12.41 5.30
N VAL A 263 -4.02 11.23 5.84
CA VAL A 263 -3.81 10.02 5.03
C VAL A 263 -5.15 9.57 4.48
N ASP A 264 -5.21 9.40 3.15
CA ASP A 264 -6.36 8.81 2.48
C ASP A 264 -6.38 7.31 2.70
N MET A 265 -7.32 6.87 3.54
CA MET A 265 -7.53 5.47 3.90
C MET A 265 -8.33 4.69 2.86
N THR A 266 -8.96 5.39 1.92
CA THR A 266 -9.81 4.79 0.90
C THR A 266 -9.08 3.74 0.06
N PRO A 267 -7.95 4.07 -0.61
CA PRO A 267 -7.23 3.08 -1.42
C PRO A 267 -6.70 1.91 -0.58
N ILE A 268 -6.30 2.15 0.67
CA ILE A 268 -5.79 1.14 1.60
C ILE A 268 -6.91 0.14 1.93
N MET A 269 -8.07 0.64 2.38
CA MET A 269 -9.20 -0.19 2.79
C MET A 269 -9.83 -0.92 1.60
N VAL A 270 -9.98 -0.25 0.46
CA VAL A 270 -10.50 -0.88 -0.77
C VAL A 270 -9.58 -2.01 -1.23
N THR A 271 -8.26 -1.80 -1.22
CA THR A 271 -7.28 -2.84 -1.57
C THR A 271 -7.39 -4.03 -0.62
N LEU A 272 -7.47 -3.78 0.68
CA LEU A 272 -7.62 -4.85 1.69
C LEU A 272 -8.92 -5.64 1.51
N CYS A 273 -10.07 -4.95 1.37
CA CYS A 273 -11.37 -5.60 1.21
C CYS A 273 -11.42 -6.47 -0.05
N ASN A 274 -10.97 -5.92 -1.19
CA ASN A 274 -10.97 -6.65 -2.46
C ASN A 274 -10.06 -7.87 -2.41
N ARG A 275 -8.87 -7.72 -1.80
CA ARG A 275 -7.90 -8.80 -1.71
C ARG A 275 -8.41 -9.95 -0.84
N LEU A 276 -8.96 -9.65 0.34
CA LEU A 276 -9.55 -10.65 1.22
C LEU A 276 -10.82 -11.27 0.62
N ALA A 277 -11.65 -10.49 -0.07
CA ALA A 277 -12.84 -11.01 -0.77
C ALA A 277 -12.46 -12.09 -1.79
N ASN A 278 -11.44 -11.81 -2.61
CA ASN A 278 -10.95 -12.77 -3.61
C ASN A 278 -10.38 -14.03 -2.94
N TYR A 279 -9.48 -13.86 -1.96
CA TYR A 279 -8.86 -14.99 -1.27
C TYR A 279 -9.88 -15.91 -0.60
N LEU A 280 -10.85 -15.34 0.11
CA LEU A 280 -11.85 -16.12 0.82
C LEU A 280 -12.94 -16.69 -0.08
N SER A 281 -13.20 -16.09 -1.26
CA SER A 281 -14.08 -16.69 -2.26
C SER A 281 -13.51 -17.96 -2.89
N GLU A 282 -12.18 -18.07 -2.94
CA GLU A 282 -11.45 -19.24 -3.43
C GLU A 282 -11.15 -20.27 -2.33
N ALA A 283 -11.24 -19.86 -1.06
CA ALA A 283 -10.92 -20.69 0.09
C ALA A 283 -12.08 -21.62 0.49
N ASP A 284 -11.76 -22.86 0.88
CA ASP A 284 -12.75 -23.77 1.49
C ASP A 284 -13.38 -23.15 2.73
N SER A 285 -14.67 -23.44 2.98
CA SER A 285 -15.46 -22.90 4.10
C SER A 285 -14.78 -23.04 5.48
N ALA A 286 -13.90 -24.03 5.65
CA ALA A 286 -13.14 -24.25 6.88
C ALA A 286 -12.10 -23.14 7.20
N LYS A 287 -11.57 -22.47 6.17
CA LYS A 287 -10.62 -21.35 6.36
C LYS A 287 -11.34 -20.05 6.76
N THR A 288 -12.59 -19.89 6.34
CA THR A 288 -13.45 -18.76 6.72
C THR A 288 -13.88 -18.83 8.19
N GLU A 289 -14.11 -20.03 8.73
CA GLU A 289 -14.43 -20.22 10.16
C GLU A 289 -13.21 -19.95 11.07
N ALA A 290 -12.00 -20.28 10.61
CA ALA A 290 -10.76 -20.04 11.36
C ALA A 290 -10.42 -18.54 11.48
N ALA A 291 -10.95 -17.70 10.59
CA ALA A 291 -10.71 -16.26 10.56
C ALA A 291 -11.52 -15.46 11.59
N GLY A 292 -12.37 -16.13 12.38
CA GLY A 292 -13.21 -15.50 13.39
C GLY A 292 -14.28 -14.57 12.79
N ASP A 293 -14.86 -13.70 13.62
CA ASP A 293 -15.84 -12.70 13.17
C ASP A 293 -15.14 -11.52 12.50
N ILE A 294 -14.61 -11.75 11.29
CA ILE A 294 -13.96 -10.74 10.45
C ILE A 294 -14.89 -9.53 10.25
N PHE A 295 -16.20 -9.77 10.17
CA PHE A 295 -17.19 -8.72 9.96
C PHE A 295 -17.24 -7.74 11.14
N SER A 296 -17.30 -8.23 12.39
CA SER A 296 -17.32 -7.33 13.55
C SER A 296 -16.01 -6.57 13.75
N LEU A 297 -14.86 -7.19 13.43
CA LEU A 297 -13.56 -6.53 13.45
C LEU A 297 -13.48 -5.39 12.43
N PHE A 298 -13.85 -5.63 11.17
CA PHE A 298 -13.89 -4.55 10.19
C PHE A 298 -14.86 -3.46 10.64
N ARG A 299 -16.06 -3.82 11.09
CA ARG A 299 -17.07 -2.83 11.51
C ARG A 299 -16.57 -1.91 12.62
N SER A 300 -15.97 -2.46 13.67
CA SER A 300 -15.54 -1.68 14.84
C SER A 300 -14.49 -0.63 14.47
N HIS A 301 -13.53 -1.00 13.62
CA HIS A 301 -12.45 -0.11 13.20
C HIS A 301 -12.84 0.80 12.03
N LEU A 302 -13.71 0.34 11.14
CA LEU A 302 -14.20 1.10 9.98
C LEU A 302 -15.02 2.31 10.42
N GLN A 303 -15.77 2.22 11.52
CA GLN A 303 -16.44 3.39 12.08
C GLN A 303 -15.44 4.52 12.42
N GLY A 304 -14.31 4.18 13.06
CA GLY A 304 -13.27 5.17 13.37
C GLY A 304 -12.61 5.78 12.12
N ILE A 305 -12.42 4.98 11.06
CA ILE A 305 -11.88 5.45 9.78
C ILE A 305 -12.88 6.37 9.06
N LEU A 306 -14.17 6.03 9.08
CA LEU A 306 -15.23 6.82 8.44
C LEU A 306 -15.48 8.15 9.17
N GLU A 307 -15.50 8.15 10.50
CA GLU A 307 -15.68 9.38 11.29
C GLU A 307 -14.54 10.36 11.08
N ARG A 308 -13.32 9.85 10.84
CA ARG A 308 -12.18 10.66 10.46
C ARG A 308 -12.34 11.32 9.09
N ALA A 309 -12.96 10.65 8.12
CA ALA A 309 -13.23 11.24 6.80
C ALA A 309 -14.22 12.42 6.87
N LEU A 310 -15.05 12.47 7.91
CA LEU A 310 -15.99 13.58 8.17
C LEU A 310 -15.35 14.79 8.88
N GLN A 311 -14.12 14.66 9.40
CA GLN A 311 -13.43 15.78 10.04
C GLN A 311 -12.92 16.77 8.99
N PRO A 312 -13.03 18.10 9.19
CA PRO A 312 -12.55 19.08 8.24
C PRO A 312 -11.03 18.92 8.04
N GLN A 313 -10.61 18.59 6.83
CA GLN A 313 -9.20 18.52 6.46
C GLN A 313 -8.57 19.91 6.62
N GLN A 314 -7.77 20.09 7.67
CA GLN A 314 -6.93 21.27 7.81
C GLN A 314 -5.78 21.17 6.81
N GLN A 315 -5.98 21.69 5.60
CA GLN A 315 -4.85 22.01 4.73
C GLN A 315 -4.17 23.25 5.30
N SER A 316 -3.01 23.06 5.94
CA SER A 316 -2.11 24.15 6.29
C SER A 316 -1.48 24.73 5.01
N GLN A 317 -2.23 25.54 4.27
CA GLN A 317 -1.69 26.48 3.29
C GLN A 317 -1.34 27.77 4.02
N GLY A 318 -0.09 28.22 3.86
CA GLY A 318 0.53 29.35 4.56
C GLY A 318 -0.38 30.54 4.89
N GLY A 319 -0.86 30.58 6.14
CA GLY A 319 -1.28 31.81 6.83
C GLY A 319 -2.55 32.51 6.36
N VAL A 320 -3.32 31.94 5.43
CA VAL A 320 -4.62 32.48 5.03
C VAL A 320 -5.67 31.40 5.28
N ALA A 321 -6.61 31.68 6.19
CA ALA A 321 -7.77 30.86 6.44
C ALA A 321 -8.70 30.88 5.21
N VAL A 322 -8.41 30.03 4.24
CA VAL A 322 -9.37 29.69 3.17
C VAL A 322 -10.43 28.81 3.81
N ALA A 323 -11.70 29.11 3.52
CA ALA A 323 -12.85 28.35 4.02
C ALA A 323 -12.59 26.83 3.94
N SER A 324 -12.86 26.12 5.04
CA SER A 324 -12.72 24.67 5.12
C SER A 324 -13.34 24.02 3.87
N PRO A 325 -12.61 23.23 3.08
CA PRO A 325 -13.23 22.50 1.99
C PRO A 325 -14.32 21.59 2.59
N VAL A 326 -15.52 21.62 2.01
CA VAL A 326 -16.59 20.68 2.34
C VAL A 326 -16.01 19.26 2.26
N PRO A 327 -16.19 18.40 3.28
CA PRO A 327 -15.68 17.03 3.23
C PRO A 327 -16.22 16.32 1.98
N ASP A 328 -15.36 15.66 1.21
CA ASP A 328 -15.83 14.83 0.10
C ASP A 328 -16.45 13.55 0.66
N MET A 329 -17.67 13.24 0.23
CA MET A 329 -18.41 12.06 0.66
C MET A 329 -18.14 10.83 -0.21
N ALA A 330 -17.57 11.00 -1.40
CA ALA A 330 -17.28 9.86 -2.27
C ALA A 330 -16.30 8.84 -1.64
N PRO A 331 -15.19 9.27 -0.99
CA PRO A 331 -14.22 8.33 -0.39
C PRO A 331 -14.81 7.41 0.72
N PRO A 332 -15.52 7.90 1.75
CA PRO A 332 -16.10 7.02 2.78
C PRO A 332 -17.19 6.09 2.21
N LEU A 333 -17.96 6.55 1.20
CA LEU A 333 -18.95 5.71 0.52
C LEU A 333 -18.29 4.61 -0.31
N GLN A 334 -17.15 4.89 -0.94
CA GLN A 334 -16.38 3.88 -1.69
C GLN A 334 -15.84 2.77 -0.77
N VAL A 335 -15.36 3.13 0.42
CA VAL A 335 -14.95 2.13 1.44
C VAL A 335 -16.14 1.26 1.85
N LEU A 336 -17.31 1.86 2.07
CA LEU A 336 -18.54 1.12 2.39
C LEU A 336 -19.00 0.22 1.24
N ALA A 337 -18.86 0.66 -0.01
CA ALA A 337 -19.19 -0.15 -1.19
C ALA A 337 -18.26 -1.38 -1.29
N ALA A 338 -16.95 -1.20 -1.10
CA ALA A 338 -16.00 -2.30 -1.07
C ALA A 338 -16.28 -3.26 0.11
N PHE A 339 -16.60 -2.73 1.30
CA PHE A 339 -16.97 -3.54 2.45
C PHE A 339 -18.29 -4.30 2.26
N MET A 340 -19.25 -3.70 1.55
CA MET A 340 -20.50 -4.36 1.15
C MET A 340 -20.23 -5.51 0.20
N GLN A 341 -19.43 -5.29 -0.84
CA GLN A 341 -19.06 -6.34 -1.78
C GLN A 341 -18.36 -7.50 -1.06
N PHE A 342 -17.40 -7.18 -0.18
CA PHE A 342 -16.74 -8.16 0.67
C PHE A 342 -17.73 -8.98 1.51
N THR A 343 -18.67 -8.31 2.20
CA THR A 343 -19.66 -8.98 3.07
C THR A 343 -20.59 -9.88 2.28
N VAL A 344 -21.05 -9.42 1.11
CA VAL A 344 -21.96 -10.18 0.24
C VAL A 344 -21.26 -11.40 -0.38
N SER A 345 -19.97 -11.30 -0.70
CA SER A 345 -19.19 -12.44 -1.19
C SER A 345 -18.96 -13.51 -0.13
N LEU A 346 -18.79 -13.13 1.14
CA LEU A 346 -18.50 -14.07 2.23
C LEU A 346 -19.74 -14.67 2.88
N TYR A 347 -20.75 -13.84 3.09
CA TYR A 347 -21.95 -14.20 3.85
C TYR A 347 -23.21 -13.97 2.99
N PRO A 348 -23.39 -14.72 1.89
CA PRO A 348 -24.53 -14.54 1.00
C PRO A 348 -25.87 -14.77 1.70
N ASP A 349 -25.91 -15.56 2.78
CA ASP A 349 -27.15 -15.87 3.52
C ASP A 349 -27.46 -14.88 4.65
N GLN A 350 -26.50 -14.05 5.09
CA GLN A 350 -26.66 -13.17 6.26
C GLN A 350 -27.12 -11.76 5.88
N VAL A 351 -28.42 -11.66 5.58
CA VAL A 351 -29.10 -10.40 5.21
C VAL A 351 -28.94 -9.29 6.27
N HIS A 352 -28.80 -9.65 7.54
CA HIS A 352 -28.64 -8.71 8.66
C HIS A 352 -27.35 -7.88 8.57
N TYR A 353 -26.24 -8.47 8.09
CA TYR A 353 -24.98 -7.73 7.93
C TYR A 353 -25.03 -6.67 6.85
N VAL A 354 -25.78 -6.94 5.78
CA VAL A 354 -26.03 -5.97 4.71
C VAL A 354 -26.85 -4.79 5.23
N ASP A 355 -27.92 -5.03 5.99
CA ASP A 355 -28.75 -3.95 6.54
C ASP A 355 -27.96 -3.06 7.52
N ILE A 356 -27.05 -3.65 8.31
CA ILE A 356 -26.11 -2.91 9.16
C ILE A 356 -25.25 -1.93 8.36
N ILE A 357 -24.66 -2.37 7.25
CA ILE A 357 -23.79 -1.51 6.42
C ILE A 357 -24.62 -0.38 5.79
N LEU A 358 -25.82 -0.69 5.31
CA LEU A 358 -26.75 0.32 4.78
C LEU A 358 -27.16 1.33 5.87
N GLY A 359 -27.38 0.88 7.11
CA GLY A 359 -27.62 1.74 8.27
C GLY A 359 -26.44 2.68 8.54
N SER A 360 -25.21 2.16 8.57
CA SER A 360 -24.00 2.99 8.73
C SER A 360 -23.82 4.01 7.60
N ALA A 361 -24.15 3.64 6.36
CA ALA A 361 -24.16 4.58 5.23
C ALA A 361 -25.22 5.69 5.41
N ALA A 362 -26.43 5.33 5.86
CA ALA A 362 -27.50 6.28 6.11
C ALA A 362 -27.15 7.26 7.24
N GLU A 363 -26.57 6.76 8.34
CA GLU A 363 -26.08 7.59 9.44
C GLU A 363 -24.98 8.55 8.99
N LEU A 364 -24.02 8.09 8.18
CA LEU A 364 -22.95 8.91 7.63
C LEU A 364 -23.51 10.05 6.75
N LEU A 365 -24.48 9.74 5.89
CA LEU A 365 -25.16 10.72 5.03
C LEU A 365 -25.99 11.73 5.83
N GLN A 366 -26.64 11.29 6.91
CA GLN A 366 -27.37 12.19 7.81
C GLN A 366 -26.42 13.13 8.56
N LYS A 367 -25.32 12.60 9.11
CA LYS A 367 -24.27 13.39 9.77
C LYS A 367 -23.67 14.42 8.80
N PHE A 368 -23.49 14.05 7.53
CA PHE A 368 -22.99 14.97 6.51
C PHE A 368 -23.98 16.10 6.17
N LYS A 369 -25.27 15.78 5.97
CA LYS A 369 -26.30 16.81 5.74
C LYS A 369 -26.50 17.76 6.93
N ALA A 370 -26.19 17.31 8.14
CA ALA A 370 -26.23 18.12 9.35
C ALA A 370 -25.06 19.12 9.47
N LEU A 371 -24.00 18.99 8.66
CA LEU A 371 -22.86 19.93 8.66
C LEU A 371 -23.23 21.27 8.01
N PRO A 372 -22.75 22.41 8.56
CA PRO A 372 -23.03 23.74 7.99
C PRO A 372 -22.42 23.86 6.59
N GLY A 373 -23.25 24.16 5.59
CA GLY A 373 -22.84 24.32 4.18
C GLY A 373 -23.10 23.11 3.27
N CYS A 374 -23.57 21.98 3.82
CA CYS A 374 -23.80 20.72 3.08
C CYS A 374 -25.27 20.43 2.76
N SER A 375 -26.15 21.45 2.77
CA SER A 375 -27.59 21.31 2.50
C SER A 375 -27.95 21.13 1.02
N GLY A 376 -26.95 21.15 0.12
CA GLY A 376 -27.11 20.95 -1.31
C GLY A 376 -27.30 19.48 -1.73
N PRO A 377 -27.62 19.23 -3.02
CA PRO A 377 -27.65 17.87 -3.57
C PRO A 377 -26.27 17.20 -3.44
N ILE A 378 -26.28 15.88 -3.21
CA ILE A 378 -25.06 15.07 -3.13
C ILE A 378 -24.30 15.19 -4.46
N SER A 379 -22.97 15.29 -4.40
CA SER A 379 -22.09 15.29 -5.57
C SER A 379 -22.38 14.07 -6.47
N GLU A 380 -22.33 14.25 -7.78
CA GLU A 380 -22.57 13.19 -8.78
C GLU A 380 -21.75 11.92 -8.47
N LYS A 381 -20.46 12.09 -8.14
CA LYS A 381 -19.57 10.99 -7.75
C LYS A 381 -20.03 10.22 -6.50
N ALA A 382 -20.55 10.93 -5.50
CA ALA A 382 -21.05 10.30 -4.29
C ALA A 382 -22.39 9.60 -4.54
N ALA A 383 -23.22 10.13 -5.46
CA ALA A 383 -24.43 9.46 -5.89
C ALA A 383 -24.13 8.18 -6.69
N ASP A 384 -23.10 8.16 -7.54
CA ASP A 384 -22.64 6.96 -8.25
C ASP A 384 -22.19 5.87 -7.27
N GLN A 385 -21.42 6.25 -6.23
CA GLN A 385 -20.97 5.32 -5.18
C GLN A 385 -22.13 4.76 -4.35
N ILE A 386 -23.18 5.53 -4.10
CA ILE A 386 -24.42 5.00 -3.48
C ILE A 386 -25.10 4.00 -4.44
N GLY A 387 -25.11 4.27 -5.74
CA GLY A 387 -25.59 3.33 -6.75
C GLY A 387 -24.82 2.00 -6.71
N GLU A 388 -23.50 2.05 -6.63
CA GLU A 388 -22.62 0.89 -6.52
C GLU A 388 -22.84 0.11 -5.21
N LEU A 389 -22.95 0.82 -4.08
CA LEU A 389 -23.27 0.24 -2.77
C LEU A 389 -24.58 -0.56 -2.79
N LEU A 390 -25.62 -0.04 -3.47
CA LEU A 390 -26.93 -0.70 -3.57
C LEU A 390 -26.92 -1.83 -4.60
N ALA A 391 -26.09 -1.74 -5.65
CA ALA A 391 -25.99 -2.75 -6.70
C ALA A 391 -25.39 -4.07 -6.20
N GLY A 392 -24.48 -4.03 -5.23
CA GLY A 392 -23.84 -5.22 -4.64
C GLY A 392 -24.87 -6.23 -4.10
N PRO A 393 -25.66 -5.87 -3.06
CA PRO A 393 -26.69 -6.73 -2.51
C PRO A 393 -27.74 -7.19 -3.52
N MET A 394 -28.06 -6.33 -4.50
CA MET A 394 -29.08 -6.64 -5.51
C MET A 394 -28.72 -7.81 -6.42
N LYS A 395 -27.43 -7.96 -6.77
CA LYS A 395 -26.97 -9.07 -7.61
C LYS A 395 -27.03 -10.42 -6.90
N THR A 396 -26.82 -10.43 -5.59
CA THR A 396 -26.67 -11.68 -4.82
C THR A 396 -27.93 -12.08 -4.06
N LEU A 397 -28.66 -11.12 -3.48
CA LEU A 397 -29.81 -11.38 -2.59
C LEU A 397 -31.18 -11.24 -3.28
N GLY A 398 -31.23 -10.73 -4.52
CA GLY A 398 -32.46 -10.55 -5.29
C GLY A 398 -33.59 -9.85 -4.51
N LEU A 399 -34.72 -10.54 -4.30
CA LEU A 399 -35.90 -10.00 -3.61
C LEU A 399 -35.72 -9.80 -2.09
N GLY A 400 -34.67 -10.35 -1.47
CA GLY A 400 -34.38 -10.19 -0.05
C GLY A 400 -34.03 -8.75 0.34
N VAL A 401 -33.51 -7.97 -0.60
CA VAL A 401 -33.10 -6.56 -0.42
C VAL A 401 -34.30 -5.64 -0.15
N LEU A 402 -35.48 -5.97 -0.68
CA LEU A 402 -36.68 -5.14 -0.55
C LEU A 402 -37.33 -5.19 0.83
N LYS A 403 -36.93 -6.13 1.69
CA LYS A 403 -37.41 -6.22 3.07
C LYS A 403 -36.63 -5.34 4.04
N MET A 404 -35.55 -4.68 3.58
CA MET A 404 -34.66 -3.88 4.41
C MET A 404 -35.20 -2.46 4.62
N GLU A 405 -35.19 -1.98 5.86
CA GLU A 405 -35.71 -0.66 6.22
C GLU A 405 -34.79 0.48 5.75
N HIS A 406 -33.47 0.27 5.81
CA HIS A 406 -32.47 1.28 5.46
C HIS A 406 -32.26 1.43 3.94
N PHE A 407 -32.62 0.42 3.16
CA PHE A 407 -32.53 0.45 1.70
C PHE A 407 -33.45 1.52 1.09
N ALA A 408 -34.71 1.57 1.54
CA ALA A 408 -35.67 2.59 1.09
C ALA A 408 -35.25 4.01 1.51
N GLY A 409 -34.63 4.13 2.69
CA GLY A 409 -34.05 5.37 3.19
C GLY A 409 -32.97 5.92 2.26
N LEU A 410 -32.01 5.09 1.84
CA LEU A 410 -30.90 5.49 0.97
C LEU A 410 -31.32 5.87 -0.46
N VAL A 411 -32.32 5.17 -1.02
CA VAL A 411 -32.86 5.49 -2.36
C VAL A 411 -33.41 6.93 -2.44
N SER A 412 -33.90 7.47 -1.32
CA SER A 412 -34.41 8.85 -1.27
C SER A 412 -33.31 9.91 -1.48
N PHE A 413 -32.04 9.56 -1.23
CA PHE A 413 -30.89 10.46 -1.38
C PHE A 413 -30.32 10.50 -2.80
N LEU A 414 -30.71 9.57 -3.68
CA LEU A 414 -30.18 9.46 -5.04
C LEU A 414 -30.78 10.49 -6.02
N ASN A 415 -30.07 10.83 -7.09
CA ASN A 415 -30.62 11.62 -8.20
C ASN A 415 -31.55 10.77 -9.08
N PHE A 416 -32.46 11.40 -9.84
CA PHE A 416 -33.46 10.68 -10.65
C PHE A 416 -32.84 9.71 -11.67
N GLU A 417 -31.69 10.06 -12.23
CA GLU A 417 -30.99 9.26 -13.25
C GLU A 417 -30.38 7.97 -12.68
N ILE A 418 -29.64 8.08 -11.58
CA ILE A 418 -29.08 6.93 -10.86
C ILE A 418 -30.20 6.10 -10.25
N ARG A 419 -31.27 6.75 -9.79
CA ARG A 419 -32.47 6.05 -9.34
C ARG A 419 -33.07 5.15 -10.43
N LYS A 420 -33.17 5.67 -11.65
CA LYS A 420 -33.62 4.90 -12.80
C LYS A 420 -32.69 3.73 -13.13
N GLN A 421 -31.37 3.93 -13.06
CA GLN A 421 -30.38 2.87 -13.30
C GLN A 421 -30.43 1.75 -12.25
N VAL A 422 -30.51 2.10 -10.96
CA VAL A 422 -30.65 1.14 -9.85
C VAL A 422 -31.98 0.40 -9.98
N SER A 423 -33.09 1.11 -10.27
CA SER A 423 -34.39 0.48 -10.52
C SER A 423 -34.36 -0.49 -11.68
N LEU A 424 -33.73 -0.11 -12.80
CA LEU A 424 -33.62 -0.96 -13.98
C LEU A 424 -32.80 -2.21 -13.66
N SER A 425 -31.67 -2.05 -12.99
CA SER A 425 -30.81 -3.16 -12.54
C SER A 425 -31.55 -4.09 -11.59
N MET A 426 -32.42 -3.54 -10.73
CA MET A 426 -33.27 -4.32 -9.83
C MET A 426 -34.33 -5.12 -10.57
N VAL A 427 -35.00 -4.50 -11.55
CA VAL A 427 -35.97 -5.19 -12.40
C VAL A 427 -35.29 -6.31 -13.19
N THR A 428 -34.11 -6.06 -13.76
CA THR A 428 -33.32 -7.09 -14.46
C THR A 428 -32.95 -8.25 -13.54
N ALA A 429 -32.43 -7.97 -12.34
CA ALA A 429 -32.09 -9.02 -11.37
C ALA A 429 -33.33 -9.81 -10.90
N ILE A 430 -34.47 -9.15 -10.71
CA ILE A 430 -35.74 -9.83 -10.38
C ILE A 430 -36.20 -10.72 -11.54
N VAL A 431 -36.06 -10.25 -12.79
CA VAL A 431 -36.44 -11.02 -13.98
C VAL A 431 -35.53 -12.25 -14.12
N GLU A 432 -34.21 -12.10 -13.96
CA GLU A 432 -33.26 -13.22 -14.00
C GLU A 432 -33.54 -14.27 -12.90
N VAL A 433 -33.83 -13.83 -11.67
CA VAL A 433 -34.21 -14.73 -10.56
C VAL A 433 -35.58 -15.36 -10.76
N GLN A 434 -36.56 -14.66 -11.36
CA GLN A 434 -37.87 -15.24 -11.67
C GLN A 434 -37.82 -16.25 -12.82
N PHE A 435 -36.90 -16.11 -13.79
CA PHE A 435 -36.67 -17.15 -14.79
C PHE A 435 -36.10 -18.43 -14.16
N ALA A 436 -35.21 -18.32 -13.16
CA ALA A 436 -34.69 -19.46 -12.42
C ALA A 436 -35.72 -20.13 -11.49
N ASN A 437 -36.65 -19.36 -10.91
CA ASN A 437 -37.67 -19.82 -9.95
C ASN A 437 -39.05 -20.09 -10.56
N SER A 438 -39.18 -20.17 -11.89
CA SER A 438 -40.46 -20.39 -12.58
C SER A 438 -41.08 -21.79 -12.38
N ALA A 439 -40.62 -22.55 -11.38
CA ALA A 439 -41.31 -23.72 -10.84
C ALA A 439 -42.19 -23.41 -9.60
N ASP A 440 -42.11 -22.24 -8.96
CA ASP A 440 -42.96 -22.00 -7.78
C ASP A 440 -43.59 -20.60 -7.66
N ASN A 441 -44.85 -20.62 -7.30
CA ASN A 441 -45.86 -19.63 -7.59
C ASN A 441 -45.93 -18.55 -6.49
N ARG A 442 -45.34 -17.37 -6.70
CA ARG A 442 -45.65 -16.16 -5.89
C ARG A 442 -45.75 -14.89 -6.75
N ARG A 443 -46.95 -14.65 -7.29
CA ARG A 443 -47.40 -13.32 -7.73
C ARG A 443 -48.02 -12.60 -6.53
N CYS A 444 -47.30 -11.69 -5.88
CA CYS A 444 -47.88 -10.58 -5.09
C CYS A 444 -46.78 -9.77 -4.40
N THR A 445 -46.12 -8.86 -5.13
CA THR A 445 -45.34 -7.75 -4.52
C THR A 445 -44.99 -6.62 -5.51
N SER A 446 -45.21 -6.78 -6.82
CA SER A 446 -44.70 -5.86 -7.86
C SER A 446 -45.29 -4.43 -7.84
N VAL A 447 -46.50 -4.21 -7.33
CA VAL A 447 -47.19 -2.91 -7.49
C VAL A 447 -46.83 -1.90 -6.39
N ALA A 448 -46.45 -2.35 -5.19
CA ALA A 448 -46.04 -1.47 -4.10
C ALA A 448 -44.56 -0.98 -4.23
N ILE A 449 -43.78 -1.63 -5.09
CA ILE A 449 -42.32 -1.39 -5.24
C ILE A 449 -42.02 -0.17 -6.13
N LEU A 450 -42.95 0.23 -7.02
CA LEU A 450 -42.73 1.30 -8.01
C LEU A 450 -43.13 2.71 -7.52
N THR A 451 -43.83 2.83 -6.40
CA THR A 451 -44.36 4.11 -5.90
C THR A 451 -43.32 5.12 -5.40
N PRO A 452 -42.14 4.74 -4.85
CA PRO A 452 -41.08 5.70 -4.54
C PRO A 452 -40.40 6.26 -5.80
N TRP A 453 -40.43 5.52 -6.91
CA TRP A 453 -39.71 5.82 -8.14
C TRP A 453 -40.50 6.69 -9.12
N GLN A 454 -41.84 6.68 -9.03
CA GLN A 454 -42.71 7.47 -9.91
C GLN A 454 -42.98 8.90 -9.43
N LYS A 455 -42.81 9.22 -8.13
CA LYS A 455 -43.35 10.46 -7.54
C LYS A 455 -42.52 11.74 -7.73
N THR A 456 -41.37 11.70 -8.41
CA THR A 456 -40.52 12.90 -8.61
C THR A 456 -40.05 13.07 -10.06
N GLY A 457 -41.00 13.14 -11.00
CA GLY A 457 -40.76 13.71 -12.33
C GLY A 457 -41.13 15.21 -12.36
N PRO A 458 -40.51 16.03 -13.24
CA PRO A 458 -40.93 17.42 -13.40
C PRO A 458 -42.39 17.44 -13.86
N LYS A 459 -43.24 18.20 -13.14
CA LYS A 459 -44.60 18.49 -13.60
C LYS A 459 -44.50 19.18 -14.95
N VAL A 460 -44.90 18.49 -16.02
CA VAL A 460 -45.08 19.07 -17.35
C VAL A 460 -46.13 20.16 -17.20
N LEU A 461 -45.68 21.42 -17.24
CA LEU A 461 -46.54 22.59 -17.37
C LEU A 461 -47.30 22.45 -18.70
N HIS A 462 -48.59 22.16 -18.62
CA HIS A 462 -49.49 22.30 -19.76
C HIS A 462 -49.50 23.77 -20.20
N PRO A 463 -49.23 24.11 -21.48
CA PRO A 463 -49.44 25.46 -21.93
C PRO A 463 -50.95 25.71 -22.05
N HIS A 464 -51.41 26.72 -21.30
CA HIS A 464 -52.73 27.31 -21.45
C HIS A 464 -53.00 27.62 -22.93
N ARG A 465 -53.98 26.92 -23.53
CA ARG A 465 -54.73 27.47 -24.66
C ARG A 465 -55.71 28.49 -24.09
N GLN A 466 -55.55 29.74 -24.48
CA GLN A 466 -56.62 30.73 -24.47
C GLN A 466 -56.93 31.13 -25.92
N PRO A 467 -58.18 31.56 -26.17
CA PRO A 467 -58.95 31.24 -27.38
C PRO A 467 -58.56 32.01 -28.64
#